data_AF-A0A3C1CE14-F1
#
_entry.id   AF-A0A3C1CE14-F1
#
_cell.length_a   1.000
_cell.length_b   1.000
_cell.length_c   1.000
_cell.angle_alpha   90.00
_cell.angle_beta   90.00
_cell.angle_gamma   90.00
#
_symmetry.space_group_name_H-M   'P 1'
#
loop_
_entity.id
_entity.type
_entity.pdbx_description
1 polymer ?
#
loop_
_entity_poly.entity_id
_entity_poly.type
_entity_poly.pdbx_seq_one_letter_code
_entity_poly.pdbx_strand_id
1 'polypeptide(L)'
;MSVVVEADREAEIAELARRFAGLGGRPVARVFALSWWSDHVMARAMTDEHFRARLFRFVDAFPALDEPTEVVDHLRAEFQG
;
A
#
# COMPACT_ATOMS: atom_id res chain seq x y z
N MET A 1 -10.23 33.95 21.83
CA MET A 1 -9.06 34.26 21.00
C MET A 1 -8.26 33.01 20.64
N SER A 2 -7.87 32.14 21.59
CA SER A 2 -7.17 30.85 21.29
C SER A 2 -7.91 29.90 20.34
N VAL A 3 -9.23 29.75 20.47
CA VAL A 3 -10.01 28.82 19.61
C VAL A 3 -10.05 29.26 18.14
N VAL A 4 -9.97 30.57 17.90
CA VAL A 4 -9.96 31.14 16.54
C VAL A 4 -8.60 30.90 15.88
N VAL A 5 -7.51 31.04 16.64
CA VAL A 5 -6.15 30.75 16.16
C VAL A 5 -5.97 29.26 15.81
N GLU A 6 -6.59 28.35 16.57
CA GLU A 6 -6.56 26.91 16.27
C GLU A 6 -7.36 26.59 15.01
N ALA A 7 -8.54 27.19 14.84
CA ALA A 7 -9.38 27.00 13.66
C ALA A 7 -8.72 27.56 12.38
N ASP A 8 -8.06 28.71 12.49
CA ASP A 8 -7.28 29.29 11.38
C ASP A 8 -6.08 28.40 11.02
N ARG A 9 -5.43 27.79 12.03
CA ARG A 9 -4.30 26.89 11.81
C ARG A 9 -4.72 25.59 11.14
N GLU A 10 -5.83 25.01 11.56
CA GLU A 10 -6.41 23.82 10.95
C GLU A 10 -6.79 24.10 9.48
N ALA A 11 -7.33 25.29 9.20
CA ALA A 11 -7.65 25.71 7.83
C ALA A 11 -6.41 25.84 6.95
N GLU A 12 -5.31 26.43 7.46
CA GLU A 12 -4.02 26.51 6.78
C GLU A 12 -3.44 25.13 6.48
N ILE A 13 -3.48 24.22 7.46
CA ILE A 13 -2.99 22.84 7.31
C ILE A 13 -3.79 22.11 6.23
N ALA A 14 -5.12 22.21 6.27
CA ALA A 14 -5.99 21.57 5.29
C ALA A 14 -5.78 22.12 3.88
N GLU A 15 -5.55 23.43 3.75
CA GLU A 15 -5.26 24.07 2.45
C GLU A 15 -3.92 23.61 1.88
N LEU A 16 -2.89 23.54 2.72
CA LEU A 16 -1.58 23.03 2.34
C LEU A 16 -1.67 21.55 1.91
N ALA A 17 -2.43 20.72 2.63
CA ALA A 17 -2.65 19.32 2.30
C ALA A 17 -3.37 19.15 0.95
N ARG A 18 -4.43 19.94 0.68
CA ARG A 18 -5.13 19.94 -0.62
C ARG A 18 -4.20 20.33 -1.76
N ARG A 19 -3.34 21.33 -1.53
CA ARG A 19 -2.34 21.76 -2.52
C ARG A 19 -1.34 20.66 -2.81
N PHE A 20 -0.83 19.96 -1.80
CA PHE A 20 0.05 18.80 -2.00
C PHE A 20 -0.64 17.66 -2.73
N ALA A 21 -1.90 17.35 -2.38
CA ALA A 21 -2.68 16.33 -3.05
C ALA A 21 -2.92 16.67 -4.54
N GLY A 22 -3.19 17.94 -4.85
CA GLY A 22 -3.37 18.42 -6.23
C GLY A 22 -2.08 18.48 -7.06
N LEU A 23 -0.93 18.69 -6.41
CA LEU A 23 0.40 18.62 -7.03
C LEU A 23 0.91 17.18 -7.18
N GLY A 24 0.34 16.25 -6.40
CA GLY A 24 0.63 14.81 -6.41
C GLY A 24 0.04 14.09 -7.62
N GLY A 25 0.41 14.51 -8.82
CA GLY A 25 0.35 13.64 -10.01
C GLY A 25 1.31 12.48 -9.81
N ARG A 26 0.83 11.43 -9.14
CA ARG A 26 1.49 10.18 -8.74
C ARG A 26 2.91 9.96 -9.33
N PRO A 27 4.00 10.25 -8.60
CA PRO A 27 5.09 9.31 -8.57
C PRO A 27 4.60 8.17 -7.67
N VAL A 28 3.90 7.20 -8.27
CA VAL A 28 3.80 5.88 -7.63
C VAL A 28 5.25 5.52 -7.32
N ALA A 29 5.60 5.35 -6.05
CA ALA A 29 6.98 5.08 -5.65
C ALA A 29 7.56 4.04 -6.61
N ARG A 30 8.80 4.14 -7.07
CA ARG A 30 9.32 3.20 -8.10
C ARG A 30 9.29 1.72 -7.63
N VAL A 31 8.97 1.46 -6.36
CA VAL A 31 8.58 0.16 -5.78
C VAL A 31 7.29 -0.43 -6.40
N PHE A 32 6.42 0.39 -6.99
CA PHE A 32 5.23 -0.01 -7.73
C PHE A 32 5.51 -0.40 -9.20
N ALA A 33 6.75 -0.79 -9.53
CA ALA A 33 7.16 -1.21 -10.87
C ALA A 33 6.41 -2.44 -11.44
N LEU A 34 5.48 -3.03 -10.68
CA LEU A 34 4.57 -4.11 -11.05
C LEU A 34 3.15 -3.58 -11.41
N SER A 35 3.12 -2.42 -12.06
CA SER A 35 2.05 -1.41 -12.18
C SER A 35 0.59 -1.87 -12.32
N TRP A 36 0.27 -3.00 -12.94
CA TRP A 36 -1.13 -3.47 -13.04
C TRP A 36 -1.47 -4.53 -11.99
N TRP A 37 -0.55 -5.48 -11.78
CA TRP A 37 -0.75 -6.58 -10.84
C TRP A 37 -0.73 -6.09 -9.40
N SER A 38 0.19 -5.19 -9.05
CA SER A 38 0.23 -4.58 -7.72
C SER A 38 -1.02 -3.79 -7.39
N ASP A 39 -1.56 -3.01 -8.34
CA ASP A 39 -2.79 -2.24 -8.10
C ASP A 39 -3.99 -3.17 -7.85
N HIS A 40 -4.13 -4.25 -8.64
CA HIS A 40 -5.21 -5.21 -8.47
C HIS A 40 -5.09 -6.01 -7.15
N VAL A 41 -3.88 -6.46 -6.82
CA VAL A 41 -3.59 -7.19 -5.59
C VAL A 41 -3.79 -6.29 -4.37
N MET A 42 -3.34 -5.04 -4.42
CA MET A 42 -3.52 -4.08 -3.33
C MET A 42 -4.98 -3.68 -3.14
N ALA A 43 -5.73 -3.48 -4.22
CA ALA A 43 -7.17 -3.25 -4.14
C ALA A 43 -7.88 -4.42 -3.43
N ARG A 44 -7.50 -5.66 -3.77
CA ARG A 44 -8.04 -6.85 -3.13
C ARG A 44 -7.63 -6.98 -1.66
N ALA A 45 -6.38 -6.66 -1.32
CA ALA A 45 -5.91 -6.59 0.07
C ALA A 45 -6.66 -5.55 0.89
N MET A 46 -7.08 -4.43 0.32
CA MET A 46 -7.88 -3.44 1.04
C MET A 46 -9.30 -3.92 1.37
N THR A 47 -9.86 -4.83 0.56
CA THR A 47 -11.21 -5.39 0.77
C THR A 47 -11.27 -6.64 1.65
N ASP A 48 -10.18 -7.38 1.78
CA ASP A 48 -10.13 -8.66 2.50
C ASP A 48 -8.90 -8.69 3.42
N GLU A 49 -9.16 -8.67 4.73
CA GLU A 49 -8.13 -8.67 5.77
C GLU A 49 -7.36 -10.00 5.87
N HIS A 50 -8.00 -11.13 5.59
CA HIS A 50 -7.35 -12.44 5.57
C HIS A 50 -6.41 -12.56 4.37
N PHE A 51 -6.86 -12.10 3.20
CA PHE A 51 -6.02 -12.03 2.01
C PHE A 51 -4.82 -11.10 2.22
N ARG A 52 -5.04 -9.92 2.84
CA ARG A 52 -3.97 -8.97 3.17
C ARG A 52 -2.91 -9.61 4.06
N ALA A 53 -3.29 -10.32 5.11
CA ALA A 53 -2.36 -10.97 6.03
C ALA A 53 -1.51 -12.05 5.34
N ARG A 54 -2.12 -12.88 4.48
CA ARG A 54 -1.42 -13.92 3.71
C ARG A 54 -0.44 -13.32 2.69
N LEU A 55 -0.88 -12.26 2.00
CA LEU A 55 -0.04 -11.54 1.05
C LEU A 55 1.21 -10.94 1.71
N PHE A 56 1.06 -10.30 2.87
CA PHE A 56 2.23 -9.72 3.55
C PHE A 56 3.22 -10.78 4.02
N ARG A 57 2.75 -11.95 4.50
CA ARG A 57 3.65 -13.06 4.86
C ARG A 57 4.39 -13.64 3.65
N PHE A 58 3.70 -13.80 2.53
CA PHE A 58 4.33 -14.23 1.27
C PHE A 58 5.43 -13.25 0.84
N VAL A 59 5.17 -11.94 0.92
CA VAL A 59 6.14 -10.89 0.57
C VAL A 59 7.34 -10.86 1.52
N ASP A 60 7.15 -11.17 2.81
CA ASP A 60 8.23 -11.22 3.81
C ASP A 60 9.16 -12.42 3.60
N ALA A 61 8.62 -13.57 3.18
CA ALA A 61 9.41 -14.77 2.90
C ALA A 61 10.08 -14.76 1.52
N PHE A 62 9.55 -13.99 0.56
CA PHE A 62 10.03 -13.93 -0.83
C PHE A 62 11.55 -13.70 -0.99
N PRO A 63 12.21 -12.80 -0.23
CA PRO A 63 13.64 -12.57 -0.35
C PRO A 63 14.52 -13.75 0.06
N ALA A 64 13.96 -14.75 0.75
CA ALA A 64 14.65 -15.96 1.19
C ALA A 64 14.40 -17.17 0.26
N LEU A 65 13.63 -16.98 -0.82
CA LEU A 65 13.36 -18.03 -1.82
C LEU A 65 14.37 -17.88 -2.96
N ASP A 66 15.23 -18.89 -3.12
CA ASP A 66 16.35 -18.84 -4.06
C ASP A 66 15.98 -19.50 -5.40
N GLU A 67 15.01 -20.43 -5.41
CA GLU A 67 14.56 -21.12 -6.62
C GLU A 67 13.11 -20.79 -7.03
N PRO A 68 12.80 -20.72 -8.34
CA PRO A 68 11.45 -20.48 -8.84
C PRO A 68 10.41 -21.52 -8.37
N THR A 69 10.84 -22.75 -8.10
CA THR A 69 10.03 -23.86 -7.56
C THR A 69 9.56 -23.57 -6.14
N GLU A 70 10.45 -23.06 -5.28
CA GLU A 70 10.15 -22.67 -3.89
C GLU A 70 9.13 -21.53 -3.85
N VAL A 71 9.22 -20.57 -4.78
CA VAL A 71 8.23 -19.50 -4.94
C VAL A 71 6.84 -20.06 -5.24
N VAL A 72 6.73 -21.03 -6.15
CA VAL A 72 5.45 -21.64 -6.51
C VAL A 72 4.85 -22.42 -5.35
N ASP A 73 5.67 -23.18 -4.62
CA ASP A 73 5.20 -23.98 -3.49
C ASP A 73 4.78 -23.10 -2.30
N HIS A 74 5.52 -22.03 -2.02
CA HIS A 74 5.15 -21.07 -0.99
C HIS A 74 3.85 -20.31 -1.33
N LEU A 75 3.66 -19.97 -2.61
CA LEU A 75 2.44 -19.33 -3.09
C LEU A 75 1.22 -20.25 -2.99
N ARG A 76 1.38 -21.55 -3.26
CA ARG A 76 0.31 -22.54 -3.03
C ARG A 76 -0.03 -22.65 -1.55
N ALA A 77 0.96 -22.72 -0.67
CA ALA A 77 0.75 -22.83 0.77
C ALA A 77 -0.02 -21.63 1.36
N GLU A 78 0.27 -20.40 0.92
CA GLU A 78 -0.39 -19.19 1.44
C GLU A 78 -1.77 -18.91 0.81
N PHE A 79 -2.14 -19.52 -0.32
CA PHE A 79 -3.36 -19.16 -1.04
C PHE A 79 -4.28 -20.32 -1.47
N GLN A 80 -3.93 -21.59 -1.20
CA GLN A 80 -4.78 -22.76 -1.44
C GLN A 80 -5.48 -23.32 -0.19
N GLY A 81 -5.71 -22.48 0.83
CA GLY A 81 -6.54 -22.78 2.00
C GLY A 81 -7.94 -22.20 1.89
#